data_AF-A0AAU8IH10-F1
#
_entry.id   AF-A0AAU8IH10-F1
#
_cell.length_a   1.000
_cell.length_b   1.000
_cell.length_c   1.000
_cell.angle_alpha   90.00
_cell.angle_beta   90.00
_cell.angle_gamma   90.00
#
_symmetry.space_group_name_H-M   'P 1'
#
loop_
_entity.id
_entity.type
_entity.pdbx_description
1 polymer ?
#
loop_
_entity_poly.entity_id
_entity_poly.type
_entity_poly.pdbx_seq_one_letter_code
_entity_poly.pdbx_strand_id
1 'polypeptide(L)'
;MGTACDDLTQRAHSDDFETKMELSKKERQVRDHRLFHRKVIKNAEFTPNPTEWWHYSYGDQTFACTQDTDSLHGRAGLNGYDR
;
A
#
# COMPACT_ATOMS: atom_id res chain seq x y z
N MET A 1 2.33 -6.87 12.98
CA MET A 1 2.72 -5.60 12.33
C MET A 1 1.99 -4.39 12.95
N GLY A 2 1.80 -4.35 14.27
CA GLY A 2 1.10 -3.23 14.96
C GLY A 2 -0.43 -3.33 14.99
N THR A 3 -1.02 -3.93 13.96
CA THR A 3 -2.43 -4.30 13.82
C THR A 3 -2.55 -5.67 13.16
N ALA A 4 -3.76 -6.24 13.14
CA ALA A 4 -4.09 -7.42 12.35
C ALA A 4 -4.25 -7.04 10.86
N CYS A 5 -4.32 -8.03 9.97
CA CYS A 5 -4.88 -7.82 8.63
C CYS A 5 -6.37 -7.47 8.77
N ASP A 6 -6.91 -6.72 7.82
CA ASP A 6 -8.30 -6.22 7.78
C ASP A 6 -8.68 -5.27 8.95
N ASP A 7 -7.68 -4.70 9.62
CA ASP A 7 -7.90 -3.65 10.62
C ASP A 7 -8.22 -2.32 9.93
N LEU A 8 -9.48 -1.88 9.96
CA LEU A 8 -9.91 -0.66 9.27
C LEU A 8 -9.63 0.64 10.03
N THR A 9 -8.79 0.61 11.06
CA THR A 9 -8.43 1.81 11.84
C THR A 9 -7.24 2.55 11.24
N GLN A 10 -7.07 3.82 11.61
CA GLN A 10 -5.89 4.61 11.21
C GLN A 10 -4.56 3.95 11.58
N ARG A 11 -4.54 3.06 12.59
CA ARG A 11 -3.34 2.31 12.97
C ARG A 11 -2.86 1.34 11.89
N ALA A 12 -3.73 0.98 10.95
CA ALA A 12 -3.38 0.16 9.80
C ALA A 12 -2.65 0.93 8.69
N HIS A 13 -2.71 2.26 8.69
CA HIS A 13 -2.04 3.08 7.68
C HIS A 13 -0.55 2.78 7.66
N SER A 14 0.01 2.71 6.45
CA SER A 14 1.39 2.29 6.21
C SER A 14 2.42 3.14 6.95
N ASP A 15 2.10 4.42 7.21
CA ASP A 15 2.95 5.42 7.85
C ASP A 15 2.56 5.76 9.31
N ASP A 16 1.55 5.11 9.90
CA ASP A 16 1.04 5.43 11.25
C ASP A 16 2.13 5.38 12.34
N PHE A 17 3.14 4.52 12.19
CA PHE A 17 4.27 4.44 13.12
C PHE A 17 5.50 5.24 12.68
N GLU A 18 5.46 5.93 11.53
CA GLU A 18 6.52 6.81 11.03
C GLU A 18 6.30 8.27 11.45
N THR A 19 5.04 8.68 11.59
CA THR A 19 4.64 10.07 11.89
C THR A 19 4.51 10.39 13.39
N LYS A 20 4.55 9.37 14.25
CA LYS A 20 4.45 9.54 15.72
C LYS A 20 5.76 10.07 16.30
N MET A 21 5.65 11.12 17.13
CA MET A 21 6.79 11.73 17.81
C MET A 21 7.44 10.78 18.82
N GLU A 22 6.62 10.09 19.61
CA GLU A 22 7.10 9.18 20.67
C GLU A 22 6.59 7.77 20.40
N LEU A 23 7.52 6.84 20.26
CA LEU A 23 7.24 5.42 20.05
C LEU A 23 7.75 4.62 21.24
N SER A 24 6.98 3.63 21.69
CA SER A 24 7.50 2.59 22.58
C SER A 24 8.53 1.71 21.84
N LYS A 25 9.31 0.90 22.59
CA LYS A 25 10.24 -0.08 21.99
C LYS A 25 9.52 -1.03 21.02
N LYS A 26 8.32 -1.49 21.38
CA LYS A 26 7.51 -2.38 20.56
C LYS A 26 7.03 -1.69 19.28
N GLU A 27 6.64 -0.42 19.36
CA GLU A 27 6.18 0.33 18.20
C GLU A 27 7.31 0.69 17.24
N ARG A 28 8.53 0.94 17.74
CA ARG A 28 9.73 1.03 16.90
C ARG A 28 9.96 -0.24 16.09
N GLN A 29 9.86 -1.42 16.73
CA GLN A 29 9.97 -2.69 16.01
C GLN A 29 8.88 -2.84 14.95
N VAL A 30 7.64 -2.45 15.26
CA VAL A 30 6.54 -2.46 14.29
C VAL A 30 6.85 -1.57 13.09
N ARG A 31 7.30 -0.33 13.33
CA ARG A 31 7.71 0.61 12.28
C ARG A 31 8.79 -0.01 11.40
N ASP A 32 9.85 -0.53 12.01
CA ASP A 32 11.01 -1.06 11.29
C ASP A 32 10.61 -2.29 10.43
N HIS A 33 9.71 -3.14 10.93
CA HIS A 33 9.15 -4.24 10.14
C HIS A 33 8.27 -3.75 8.98
N ARG A 34 7.45 -2.70 9.17
CA ARG A 34 6.65 -2.10 8.09
C ARG A 34 7.52 -1.46 7.01
N LEU A 35 8.58 -0.75 7.41
CA LEU A 35 9.59 -0.20 6.50
C LEU A 35 10.27 -1.30 5.68
N PHE A 36 10.70 -2.38 6.35
CA PHE A 36 11.33 -3.52 5.68
C PHE A 36 10.37 -4.20 4.70
N HIS A 37 9.14 -4.51 5.14
CA HIS A 37 8.12 -5.16 4.31
C HIS A 37 7.84 -4.32 3.05
N ARG A 38 7.56 -3.03 3.22
CA ARG A 38 7.31 -2.11 2.11
C ARG A 38 8.49 -2.05 1.15
N LYS A 39 9.73 -2.03 1.65
CA LYS A 39 10.94 -2.04 0.82
C LYS A 39 11.04 -3.32 -0.01
N VAL A 40 10.85 -4.49 0.61
CA VAL A 40 10.91 -5.78 -0.08
C VAL A 40 9.86 -5.88 -1.17
N ILE A 41 8.62 -5.47 -0.87
CA ILE A 41 7.52 -5.56 -1.83
C ILE A 41 7.66 -4.54 -2.97
N LYS A 42 8.13 -3.32 -2.69
CA LYS A 42 8.47 -2.33 -3.74
C LYS A 42 9.56 -2.85 -4.68
N ASN A 43 10.57 -3.55 -4.16
CA ASN A 43 11.61 -4.15 -4.99
C ASN A 43 11.08 -5.28 -5.90
N ALA A 44 9.90 -5.83 -5.59
CA ALA A 44 9.18 -6.78 -6.44
C ALA A 44 8.17 -6.07 -7.38
N GLU A 45 8.29 -4.75 -7.55
CA GLU A 45 7.47 -3.93 -8.46
C GLU A 45 5.97 -3.84 -8.07
N PHE A 46 5.63 -4.11 -6.82
CA PHE A 46 4.28 -3.87 -6.31
C PHE A 46 4.13 -2.45 -5.78
N THR A 47 2.91 -1.92 -5.89
CA THR A 47 2.52 -0.60 -5.37
C THR A 47 1.87 -0.74 -3.99
N PRO A 48 2.39 -0.10 -2.93
CA PRO A 48 1.82 -0.20 -1.59
C PRO A 48 0.53 0.62 -1.44
N ASN A 49 -0.42 0.12 -0.64
CA ASN A 49 -1.57 0.90 -0.20
C ASN A 49 -1.19 1.83 0.98
N PRO A 50 -1.51 3.14 0.93
CA PRO A 50 -1.24 4.05 2.04
C PRO A 50 -2.06 3.74 3.30
N THR A 51 -3.29 3.23 3.18
CA THR A 51 -4.20 3.01 4.33
C THR A 51 -4.10 1.62 4.95
N GLU A 52 -3.47 0.66 4.27
CA GLU A 52 -3.42 -0.74 4.69
C GLU A 52 -2.00 -1.30 4.54
N TRP A 53 -1.27 -1.50 5.65
CA TRP A 53 0.13 -1.96 5.60
C TRP A 53 0.35 -3.34 4.94
N TRP A 54 -0.71 -4.14 4.82
CA TRP A 54 -0.68 -5.48 4.21
C TRP A 54 -1.12 -5.48 2.75
N HIS A 55 -1.73 -4.41 2.23
CA HIS A 55 -2.31 -4.39 0.89
C HIS A 55 -1.32 -3.82 -0.13
N TYR A 56 -1.18 -4.53 -1.25
CA TYR A 56 -0.31 -4.15 -2.35
C TYR A 56 -0.98 -4.46 -3.69
N SER A 57 -0.86 -3.53 -4.62
CA SER A 57 -1.43 -3.59 -5.96
C SER A 57 -0.37 -3.98 -6.99
N TYR A 58 -0.77 -4.75 -8.00
CA TYR A 58 0.05 -5.05 -9.17
C TYR A 58 -0.83 -5.12 -10.42
N GLY A 59 -0.49 -4.33 -11.42
CA GLY A 59 -1.19 -4.31 -12.70
C GLY A 59 -2.60 -3.73 -12.71
N ASP A 60 -3.14 -3.28 -11.57
CA ASP A 60 -4.43 -2.57 -11.52
C ASP A 60 -4.27 -1.05 -11.81
N GLN A 61 -5.35 -0.29 -11.69
CA GLN A 61 -5.34 1.16 -11.92
C GLN A 61 -4.50 1.93 -10.89
N THR A 62 -4.44 1.46 -9.64
CA THR A 62 -3.62 2.08 -8.59
C THR A 62 -2.13 1.89 -8.89
N PHE A 63 -1.75 0.69 -9.31
CA PHE A 63 -0.42 0.37 -9.82
C PHE A 63 -0.08 1.27 -11.02
N ALA A 64 -0.94 1.31 -12.03
CA ALA A 64 -0.78 2.10 -13.25
C ALA A 64 -0.53 3.58 -12.96
N CYS A 65 -1.39 4.18 -12.13
CA CYS A 65 -1.27 5.57 -11.70
C CYS A 65 0.04 5.86 -10.95
N THR A 66 0.46 4.94 -10.09
CA THR A 66 1.67 5.15 -9.27
C THR A 66 2.96 4.95 -10.07
N GLN A 67 2.95 4.07 -11.06
CA GLN A 67 4.12 3.74 -11.89
C GLN A 67 4.17 4.54 -13.20
N ASP A 68 3.20 5.42 -13.45
CA ASP A 68 3.03 6.16 -14.71
C ASP A 68 3.04 5.21 -15.93
N THR A 69 2.20 4.17 -15.86
CA THR A 69 2.09 3.12 -16.88
C THR A 69 0.63 2.72 -17.10
N ASP A 70 0.36 1.93 -18.15
CA ASP A 70 -0.96 1.37 -18.39
C ASP A 70 -1.26 0.23 -17.42
N SER A 71 -2.53 0.07 -17.02
CA SER A 71 -2.91 -1.08 -16.19
C SER A 71 -2.81 -2.38 -16.99
N LEU A 72 -2.15 -3.39 -16.42
CA LEU A 72 -2.04 -4.73 -16.99
C LEU A 72 -3.40 -5.45 -16.98
N HIS A 73 -4.22 -5.13 -15.99
CA HIS A 73 -5.56 -5.69 -15.79
C HIS A 73 -6.57 -4.56 -15.57
N GLY A 74 -7.84 -4.83 -15.85
CA GLY A 74 -8.92 -3.88 -15.57
C GLY A 74 -8.96 -2.65 -16.49
N ARG A 75 -8.46 -2.76 -17.73
CA ARG A 75 -8.69 -1.76 -18.79
C ARG A 75 -10.20 -1.53 -18.88
N ALA A 76 -10.66 -0.36 -18.42
CA ALA A 76 -12.00 0.10 -18.69
C ALA A 76 -12.13 0.15 -20.21
N GLY A 77 -13.01 -0.68 -20.75
CA GLY A 77 -13.35 -0.62 -22.16
C GLY A 77 -13.87 0.78 -22.47
N LEU A 78 -13.06 1.60 -23.14
CA LEU A 78 -13.61 2.54 -24.10
C LEU A 78 -14.12 1.70 -25.27
N ASN A 79 -15.34 1.19 -25.14
CA ASN A 79 -16.17 0.74 -26.24
C ASN A 79 -17.61 0.59 -25.73
N GLY A 80 -18.44 1.60 -26.01
CA GLY A 80 -19.88 1.49 -25.83
C GLY A 80 -20.58 2.73 -25.27
N TYR A 81 -20.27 3.94 -25.76
CA TYR A 81 -21.31 4.98 -25.88
C TYR A 81 -20.91 5.90 -27.04
N ASP A 82 -21.32 5.48 -28.23
CA ASP A 82 -21.47 6.35 -29.39
C ASP A 82 -22.99 6.49 -29.61
N ARG A 83 -23.46 7.74 -29.60
CA ARG A 83 -24.85 8.28 -29.62
C ARG A 83 -25.65 8.33 -28.32
#